data_AF-A0A022FR45-F1
#
_entry.id   AF-A0A022FR45-F1
#
_cell.length_a   1.000
_cell.length_b   1.000
_cell.length_c   1.000
_cell.angle_alpha   90.00
_cell.angle_beta   90.00
_cell.angle_gamma   90.00
#
_symmetry.space_group_name_H-M   'P 1'
#
loop_
_entity.id
_entity.type
_entity.pdbx_description
1 polymer ?
#
loop_
_entity_poly.entity_id
_entity_poly.type
_entity_poly.pdbx_seq_one_letter_code
_entity_poly.pdbx_strand_id
1 'polypeptide(L)'
;MSGNLLAAYVGDLSALLIRPPEDISNIVQERNLLADTKIKAGDAAMRQLVATDLLITDQASNLAAVYPQWAISEIDIFSNRGTAEDFAQWFTDHAISLDDERSMLVACPDHYLLHGIRPDSQDVIEVTGGAIEASHFVIDYSDSRGLPIVVDPDFPVRFSGAAMNSYGVVIGGTNHRMRTLAQGFQVHAAIFFPAALPYWFITEHRWHLACEFSNWIEAYIAQSGH
;
A
#
# COMPACT_ATOMS: atom_id res chain seq x y z
N MET A 1 7.68 26.44 -3.60
CA MET A 1 6.28 26.35 -4.04
C MET A 1 5.41 26.79 -2.88
N SER A 2 4.94 28.04 -2.88
CA SER A 2 4.07 28.59 -1.81
C SER A 2 2.68 28.86 -2.38
N GLY A 3 2.11 27.86 -3.04
CA GLY A 3 0.79 27.88 -3.64
C GLY A 3 -0.18 27.11 -2.77
N ASN A 4 -0.78 27.80 -1.80
CA ASN A 4 -2.06 27.47 -1.17
C ASN A 4 -2.25 26.02 -0.63
N LEU A 5 -1.33 25.55 0.23
CA LEU A 5 -1.47 24.31 1.02
C LEU A 5 -2.88 24.14 1.61
N LEU A 6 -3.46 25.21 2.16
CA LEU A 6 -4.81 25.19 2.71
C LEU A 6 -5.88 24.79 1.67
N ALA A 7 -5.75 25.24 0.42
CA ALA A 7 -6.68 24.89 -0.64
C ALA A 7 -6.52 23.42 -1.08
N ALA A 8 -5.29 22.89 -1.08
CA ALA A 8 -5.04 21.47 -1.32
C ALA A 8 -5.70 20.61 -0.24
N TYR A 9 -5.45 20.90 1.04
CA TYR A 9 -6.11 20.22 2.17
C TYR A 9 -7.65 20.29 2.10
N VAL A 10 -8.21 21.45 1.74
CA VAL A 10 -9.66 21.60 1.57
C VAL A 10 -10.16 20.75 0.40
N GLY A 11 -9.39 20.66 -0.68
CA GLY A 11 -9.65 19.79 -1.82
C GLY A 11 -9.68 18.32 -1.41
N ASP A 12 -8.66 17.84 -0.70
CA ASP A 12 -8.55 16.43 -0.27
C ASP A 12 -9.64 16.07 0.74
N LEU A 13 -9.92 16.95 1.70
CA LEU A 13 -11.05 16.80 2.62
C LEU A 13 -12.38 16.77 1.86
N SER A 14 -12.55 17.59 0.83
CA SER A 14 -13.76 17.60 0.01
C SER A 14 -13.88 16.31 -0.81
N ALA A 15 -12.79 15.81 -1.39
CA ALA A 15 -12.78 14.54 -2.11
C ALA A 15 -13.15 13.37 -1.18
N LEU A 16 -12.59 13.36 0.04
CA LEU A 16 -12.88 12.35 1.06
C LEU A 16 -14.36 12.39 1.51
N LEU A 17 -14.92 13.58 1.70
CA LEU A 17 -16.27 13.77 2.27
C LEU A 17 -17.39 13.74 1.23
N ILE A 18 -17.18 14.38 0.07
CA ILE A 18 -18.21 14.62 -0.95
C ILE A 18 -18.17 13.53 -2.02
N ARG A 19 -16.98 12.97 -2.32
CA ARG A 19 -16.74 11.97 -3.38
C ARG A 19 -17.44 12.37 -4.69
N PRO A 20 -17.09 13.51 -5.29
CA PRO A 20 -17.73 13.95 -6.52
C PRO A 20 -17.59 12.87 -7.60
N PRO A 21 -18.61 12.69 -8.46
CA PRO A 21 -18.52 11.73 -9.55
C PRO A 21 -17.45 12.19 -10.55
N GLU A 22 -16.45 11.36 -10.77
CA GLU A 22 -15.40 11.57 -11.77
C GLU A 22 -15.64 10.67 -12.98
N ASP A 23 -15.27 11.15 -14.17
CA ASP A 23 -15.29 10.31 -15.37
C ASP A 23 -14.12 9.33 -15.32
N ILE A 24 -14.43 8.03 -15.35
CA ILE A 24 -13.45 6.94 -15.32
C ILE A 24 -13.23 6.31 -16.69
N SER A 25 -13.75 6.91 -17.77
CA SER A 25 -13.66 6.36 -19.13
C SER A 25 -12.23 6.06 -19.59
N ASN A 26 -11.24 6.83 -19.11
CA ASN A 26 -9.83 6.68 -19.46
C ASN A 26 -8.95 6.18 -18.30
N ILE A 27 -9.54 5.65 -17.22
CA ILE A 27 -8.82 5.37 -15.96
C ILE A 27 -7.58 4.47 -16.15
N VAL A 28 -7.65 3.49 -17.06
CA VAL A 28 -6.52 2.61 -17.36
C VAL A 28 -5.37 3.39 -18.03
N GLN A 29 -5.70 4.27 -18.98
CA GLN A 29 -4.71 5.11 -19.66
C GLN A 29 -4.08 6.12 -18.68
N GLU A 30 -4.90 6.78 -17.87
CA GLU A 30 -4.47 7.77 -16.89
C GLU A 30 -3.56 7.17 -15.83
N ARG A 31 -3.91 5.98 -15.31
CA ARG A 31 -3.08 5.22 -14.37
C ARG A 31 -1.69 4.90 -14.94
N ASN A 32 -1.64 4.42 -16.19
CA ASN A 32 -0.37 4.15 -16.86
C ASN A 32 0.45 5.43 -17.06
N LEU A 33 -0.19 6.51 -17.54
CA LEU A 33 0.47 7.79 -17.76
C LEU A 33 1.02 8.40 -16.46
N LEU A 34 0.29 8.25 -15.35
CA LEU A 34 0.73 8.70 -14.03
C LEU A 34 1.99 7.95 -13.59
N ALA A 35 1.98 6.62 -13.69
CA ALA A 35 3.16 5.80 -13.37
C ALA A 35 4.35 6.17 -14.26
N ASP A 36 4.16 6.29 -15.58
CA ASP A 36 5.19 6.73 -16.52
C ASP A 36 5.78 8.10 -16.17
N THR A 37 4.92 9.01 -15.71
CA THR A 37 5.31 10.36 -15.30
C THR A 37 6.13 10.35 -14.01
N LYS A 38 5.73 9.54 -13.01
CA LYS A 38 6.47 9.35 -11.75
C LYS A 38 7.86 8.77 -12.00
N ILE A 39 7.95 7.68 -12.78
CA ILE A 39 9.22 7.04 -13.18
C ILE A 39 10.12 8.03 -13.93
N LYS A 40 9.57 8.78 -14.89
CA LYS A 40 10.33 9.78 -15.65
C LYS A 40 10.87 10.91 -14.77
N ALA A 41 10.14 11.29 -13.73
CA ALA A 41 10.58 12.30 -12.76
C ALA A 41 11.68 11.74 -11.84
N GLY A 42 11.59 10.45 -11.49
CA GLY A 42 12.56 9.71 -10.68
C GLY A 42 12.43 9.95 -9.17
N ASP A 43 13.04 9.06 -8.39
CA ASP A 43 12.89 8.97 -6.93
C ASP A 43 13.18 10.29 -6.23
N ALA A 44 14.26 10.97 -6.62
CA ALA A 44 14.66 12.23 -6.00
C ALA A 44 13.57 13.30 -6.16
N ALA A 45 12.92 13.35 -7.33
CA ALA A 45 11.82 14.27 -7.58
C ALA A 45 10.56 13.86 -6.81
N MET A 46 10.25 12.56 -6.73
CA MET A 46 9.10 12.08 -5.94
C MET A 46 9.27 12.35 -4.45
N ARG A 47 10.45 12.07 -3.88
CA ARG A 47 10.77 12.41 -2.49
C ARG A 47 10.70 13.91 -2.24
N GLN A 48 11.20 14.73 -3.18
CA GLN A 48 11.13 16.18 -3.06
C GLN A 48 9.70 16.71 -3.16
N LEU A 49 8.84 16.06 -3.93
CA LEU A 49 7.44 16.42 -4.10
C LEU A 49 6.67 16.30 -2.77
N VAL A 50 6.88 15.21 -2.03
CA VAL A 50 6.18 14.93 -0.77
C VAL A 50 7.00 15.27 0.49
N ALA A 51 8.13 15.97 0.36
CA ALA A 51 9.06 16.18 1.47
C ALA A 51 8.43 16.88 2.70
N THR A 52 7.42 17.72 2.48
CA THR A 52 6.72 18.41 3.59
C THR A 52 5.80 17.44 4.32
N ASP A 53 5.06 16.63 3.56
CA ASP A 53 4.17 15.57 4.06
C ASP A 53 4.96 14.62 4.95
N LEU A 54 6.10 14.12 4.46
CA LEU A 54 6.97 13.18 5.19
C LEU A 54 7.45 13.75 6.53
N LEU A 55 7.82 15.04 6.57
CA LEU A 55 8.24 15.69 7.80
C LEU A 55 7.11 15.73 8.85
N ILE A 56 5.87 15.91 8.40
CA ILE A 56 4.68 15.97 9.25
C ILE A 56 4.28 14.55 9.71
N THR A 57 4.20 13.61 8.77
CA THR A 57 3.72 12.24 9.02
C THR A 57 4.68 11.42 9.85
N ASP A 58 6.00 11.63 9.74
CA ASP A 58 6.99 11.01 10.64
C ASP A 58 6.76 11.38 12.12
N GLN A 59 6.43 12.64 12.41
CA GLN A 59 6.15 13.08 13.77
C GLN A 59 4.78 12.62 14.26
N ALA A 60 3.76 12.71 13.40
CA ALA A 60 2.41 12.26 13.73
C ALA A 60 2.35 10.74 13.98
N SER A 61 3.09 9.95 13.18
CA SER A 61 3.15 8.49 13.32
C SER A 61 3.83 8.07 14.62
N ASN A 62 4.89 8.76 15.06
CA ASN A 62 5.50 8.55 16.39
C ASN A 62 4.49 8.76 17.52
N LEU A 63 3.68 9.83 17.44
CA LEU A 63 2.65 10.10 18.44
C LEU A 63 1.50 9.08 18.40
N ALA A 64 1.13 8.59 17.21
CA ALA A 64 0.12 7.56 17.08
C ALA A 64 0.61 6.20 17.60
N ALA A 65 1.89 5.86 17.38
CA ALA A 65 2.49 4.59 17.78
C ALA A 65 2.58 4.36 19.30
N VAL A 66 2.43 5.42 20.13
CA VAL A 66 2.38 5.25 21.60
C VAL A 66 1.10 4.57 22.08
N TYR A 67 0.07 4.48 21.22
CA TYR A 67 -1.19 3.84 21.55
C TYR A 67 -1.05 2.31 21.45
N PRO A 68 -1.35 1.56 22.52
CA PRO A 68 -1.06 0.13 22.58
C PRO A 68 -2.05 -0.75 21.81
N GLN A 69 -3.08 -0.16 21.18
CA GLN A 69 -4.14 -0.87 20.48
C GLN A 69 -4.01 -0.68 18.98
N TRP A 70 -4.40 -1.72 18.23
CA TRP A 70 -4.39 -1.74 16.78
C TRP A 70 -5.83 -1.67 16.24
N ALA A 71 -6.04 -0.85 15.22
CA ALA A 71 -7.19 -0.91 14.33
C ALA A 71 -6.80 -1.67 13.07
N ILE A 72 -7.67 -2.57 12.60
CA ILE A 72 -7.35 -3.50 11.51
C ILE A 72 -8.17 -3.11 10.27
N SER A 73 -7.49 -2.81 9.17
CA SER A 73 -8.07 -2.68 7.84
C SER A 73 -7.90 -4.00 7.11
N GLU A 74 -9.00 -4.61 6.70
CA GLU A 74 -9.00 -5.91 6.05
C GLU A 74 -10.00 -5.99 4.90
N ILE A 75 -9.61 -6.74 3.86
CA ILE A 75 -10.45 -7.10 2.71
C ILE A 75 -10.18 -8.54 2.26
N ASP A 76 -11.15 -9.12 1.56
CA ASP A 76 -10.98 -10.37 0.81
C ASP A 76 -11.13 -10.11 -0.68
N ILE A 77 -10.17 -10.61 -1.47
CA ILE A 77 -10.19 -10.60 -2.93
C ILE A 77 -10.11 -12.03 -3.42
N PHE A 78 -10.89 -12.35 -4.46
CA PHE A 78 -10.93 -13.66 -5.07
C PHE A 78 -10.59 -13.56 -6.54
N SER A 79 -9.65 -14.39 -6.98
CA SER A 79 -9.41 -14.66 -8.39
C SER A 79 -9.92 -16.05 -8.73
N ASN A 80 -10.50 -16.22 -9.91
CA ASN A 80 -10.85 -17.53 -10.47
C ASN A 80 -9.72 -18.12 -11.34
N ARG A 81 -8.56 -17.47 -11.39
CA ARG A 81 -7.38 -17.83 -12.19
C ARG A 81 -6.11 -17.79 -11.33
N GLY A 82 -5.11 -18.58 -11.69
CA GLY A 82 -3.83 -18.65 -10.98
C GLY A 82 -3.88 -19.35 -9.63
N THR A 83 -2.78 -19.26 -8.88
CA THR A 83 -2.62 -19.83 -7.54
C THR A 83 -2.08 -18.78 -6.56
N ALA A 84 -2.30 -18.97 -5.26
CA ALA A 84 -1.74 -18.08 -4.23
C ALA A 84 -0.22 -18.11 -4.21
N GLU A 85 0.38 -19.28 -4.40
CA GLU A 85 1.83 -19.46 -4.43
C GLU A 85 2.46 -18.73 -5.60
N ASP A 86 1.90 -18.89 -6.81
CA ASP A 86 2.43 -18.23 -8.01
C ASP A 86 2.22 -16.71 -7.97
N PHE A 87 1.07 -16.25 -7.44
CA PHE A 87 0.84 -14.81 -7.23
C PHE A 87 1.85 -14.23 -6.22
N ALA A 88 2.08 -14.92 -5.10
CA ALA A 88 3.05 -14.48 -4.10
C ALA A 88 4.48 -14.48 -4.64
N GLN A 89 4.85 -15.48 -5.44
CA GLN A 89 6.14 -15.50 -6.11
C GLN A 89 6.27 -14.32 -7.08
N TRP A 90 5.27 -14.08 -7.93
CA TRP A 90 5.23 -12.94 -8.84
C TRP A 90 5.36 -11.61 -8.10
N PHE A 91 4.61 -11.43 -7.01
CA PHE A 91 4.66 -10.22 -6.19
C PHE A 91 6.06 -10.02 -5.60
N THR A 92 6.63 -11.07 -5.00
CA THR A 92 7.99 -11.01 -4.41
C THR A 92 9.04 -10.67 -5.46
N ASP A 93 8.95 -11.27 -6.64
CA ASP A 93 9.88 -11.01 -7.73
C ASP A 93 9.81 -9.56 -8.19
N HIS A 94 8.62 -9.01 -8.38
CA HIS A 94 8.47 -7.64 -8.89
C HIS A 94 8.67 -6.58 -7.82
N ALA A 95 8.15 -6.81 -6.61
CA ALA A 95 8.19 -5.84 -5.51
C ALA A 95 9.55 -5.78 -4.80
N ILE A 96 10.34 -6.86 -4.85
CA ILE A 96 11.58 -6.98 -4.07
C ILE A 96 12.76 -7.40 -4.94
N SER A 97 12.69 -8.52 -5.66
CA SER A 97 13.88 -9.12 -6.31
C SER A 97 14.35 -8.39 -7.57
N LEU A 98 13.42 -8.01 -8.43
CA LEU A 98 13.65 -7.31 -9.69
C LEU A 98 13.55 -5.79 -9.53
N ASP A 99 12.95 -5.34 -8.43
CA ASP A 99 12.65 -3.94 -8.16
C ASP A 99 11.91 -3.28 -9.35
N ASP A 100 10.84 -3.96 -9.82
CA ASP A 100 9.99 -3.49 -10.91
C ASP A 100 9.07 -2.36 -10.42
N GLU A 101 9.66 -1.17 -10.31
CA GLU A 101 9.01 0.08 -9.91
C GLU A 101 7.71 0.31 -10.71
N ARG A 102 7.69 -0.03 -12.00
CA ARG A 102 6.50 0.17 -12.84
C ARG A 102 5.33 -0.64 -12.31
N SER A 103 5.51 -1.93 -12.06
CA SER A 103 4.44 -2.81 -11.58
C SER A 103 3.89 -2.37 -10.23
N MET A 104 4.72 -1.73 -9.39
CA MET A 104 4.27 -1.18 -8.12
C MET A 104 3.49 0.13 -8.29
N LEU A 105 3.96 1.03 -9.17
CA LEU A 105 3.32 2.33 -9.38
C LEU A 105 2.01 2.27 -10.19
N VAL A 106 1.87 1.34 -11.13
CA VAL A 106 0.60 1.18 -11.87
C VAL A 106 -0.50 0.55 -11.02
N ALA A 107 -0.17 -0.04 -9.86
CA ALA A 107 -1.14 -0.73 -9.04
C ALA A 107 -2.06 0.23 -8.27
N CYS A 108 -1.54 1.37 -7.82
CA CYS A 108 -2.32 2.37 -7.12
C CYS A 108 -1.77 3.78 -7.38
N PRO A 109 -2.62 4.78 -7.69
CA PRO A 109 -2.16 6.16 -7.87
C PRO A 109 -1.55 6.75 -6.59
N ASP A 110 -1.81 6.16 -5.43
CA ASP A 110 -1.31 6.58 -4.13
C ASP A 110 0.19 6.29 -3.94
N HIS A 111 0.77 5.39 -4.74
CA HIS A 111 2.17 5.00 -4.63
C HIS A 111 3.08 6.05 -5.27
N TYR A 112 4.02 6.61 -4.50
CA TYR A 112 5.06 7.49 -5.02
C TYR A 112 6.38 6.74 -5.23
N LEU A 113 6.65 5.76 -4.37
CA LEU A 113 7.85 4.95 -4.37
C LEU A 113 7.58 3.62 -3.66
N LEU A 114 7.89 2.50 -4.29
CA LEU A 114 7.88 1.17 -3.66
C LEU A 114 9.07 0.39 -4.20
N HIS A 115 10.11 0.23 -3.39
CA HIS A 115 11.36 -0.43 -3.79
C HIS A 115 11.77 -1.57 -2.87
N GLY A 116 12.37 -2.60 -3.44
CA GLY A 116 13.10 -3.60 -2.67
C GLY A 116 14.43 -3.03 -2.15
N ILE A 117 14.69 -3.11 -0.84
CA ILE A 117 15.96 -2.60 -0.26
C ILE A 117 16.84 -3.70 0.38
N ARG A 118 16.24 -4.83 0.77
CA ARG A 118 16.92 -6.04 1.28
C ARG A 118 16.05 -7.26 0.89
N PRO A 119 16.56 -8.49 1.00
CA PRO A 119 15.81 -9.69 0.60
C PRO A 119 14.39 -9.78 1.20
N ASP A 120 14.19 -9.21 2.40
CA ASP A 120 12.93 -9.31 3.15
C ASP A 120 12.37 -7.93 3.54
N SER A 121 12.67 -6.87 2.78
CA SER A 121 12.16 -5.54 3.12
C SER A 121 11.91 -4.63 1.94
N GLN A 122 10.90 -3.77 2.08
CA GLN A 122 10.43 -2.85 1.07
C GLN A 122 10.42 -1.41 1.60
N ASP A 123 10.95 -0.47 0.83
CA ASP A 123 10.90 0.98 1.09
C ASP A 123 9.67 1.57 0.40
N VAL A 124 8.80 2.25 1.15
CA VAL A 124 7.49 2.69 0.67
C VAL A 124 7.27 4.16 0.96
N ILE A 125 6.86 4.91 -0.07
CA ILE A 125 6.26 6.23 0.06
C ILE A 125 4.92 6.21 -0.64
N GLU A 126 3.87 6.46 0.13
CA GLU A 126 2.49 6.42 -0.37
C GLU A 126 1.55 7.31 0.45
N VAL A 127 0.40 7.61 -0.13
CA VAL A 127 -0.78 8.05 0.62
C VAL A 127 -1.57 6.81 1.02
N THR A 128 -1.48 6.41 2.29
CA THR A 128 -2.14 5.19 2.77
C THR A 128 -3.66 5.41 2.85
N GLY A 129 -4.40 4.93 1.82
CA GLY A 129 -5.81 5.22 1.53
C GLY A 129 -6.64 5.77 2.69
N GLY A 130 -6.92 7.08 2.67
CA GLY A 130 -7.63 7.80 3.75
C GLY A 130 -6.74 8.73 4.57
N ALA A 131 -5.42 8.57 4.45
CA ALA A 131 -4.49 9.64 4.74
C ALA A 131 -4.69 10.80 3.76
N ILE A 132 -4.49 12.03 4.25
CA ILE A 132 -4.48 13.24 3.42
C ILE A 132 -3.04 13.52 2.92
N GLU A 133 -2.05 12.95 3.61
CA GLU A 133 -0.63 13.23 3.43
C GLU A 133 0.14 11.94 3.13
N ALA A 134 1.18 12.04 2.31
CA ALA A 134 2.07 10.92 2.07
C ALA A 134 2.89 10.57 3.32
N SER A 135 3.14 9.28 3.50
CA SER A 135 3.98 8.74 4.58
C SER A 135 5.13 7.94 3.99
N HIS A 136 6.24 7.88 4.73
CA HIS A 136 7.39 7.06 4.40
C HIS A 136 7.55 5.97 5.46
N PHE A 137 7.71 4.73 5.02
CA PHE A 137 7.98 3.62 5.90
C PHE A 137 8.72 2.50 5.19
N VAL A 138 9.43 1.69 5.98
CA VAL A 138 10.04 0.44 5.55
C VAL A 138 9.23 -0.71 6.12
N ILE A 139 8.77 -1.60 5.26
CA ILE A 139 8.19 -2.89 5.68
C ILE A 139 9.35 -3.87 5.86
N ASP A 140 9.47 -4.48 7.04
CA ASP A 140 10.36 -5.60 7.33
C ASP A 140 9.52 -6.86 7.53
N TYR A 141 9.57 -7.76 6.54
CA TYR A 141 8.81 -9.01 6.54
C TYR A 141 9.37 -10.05 7.51
N SER A 142 10.54 -9.80 8.11
CA SER A 142 11.12 -10.64 9.16
C SER A 142 10.71 -10.22 10.57
N ASP A 143 10.13 -9.02 10.74
CA ASP A 143 9.76 -8.47 12.04
C ASP A 143 8.25 -8.52 12.28
N SER A 144 7.85 -9.21 13.36
CA SER A 144 6.44 -9.32 13.80
C SER A 144 6.20 -8.72 15.18
N ARG A 145 7.19 -8.03 15.76
CA ARG A 145 7.15 -7.59 17.16
C ARG A 145 6.00 -6.63 17.43
N GLY A 146 5.17 -6.97 18.40
CA GLY A 146 4.07 -6.12 18.89
C GLY A 146 2.84 -6.07 17.99
N LEU A 147 2.84 -6.79 16.87
CA LEU A 147 1.74 -6.82 15.91
C LEU A 147 0.76 -7.97 16.22
N PRO A 148 -0.55 -7.78 15.97
CA PRO A 148 -1.56 -8.81 16.15
C PRO A 148 -1.60 -9.77 14.95
N ILE A 149 -0.47 -10.39 14.63
CA ILE A 149 -0.30 -11.29 13.49
C ILE A 149 -1.17 -12.54 13.68
N VAL A 150 -2.01 -12.85 12.70
CA VAL A 150 -2.78 -14.09 12.64
C VAL A 150 -2.02 -15.11 11.80
N VAL A 151 -1.78 -16.28 12.37
CA VAL A 151 -1.26 -17.46 11.66
C VAL A 151 -2.42 -18.43 11.47
N ASP A 152 -2.97 -18.45 10.26
CA ASP A 152 -4.06 -19.33 9.88
C ASP A 152 -3.52 -20.48 9.02
N PRO A 153 -3.61 -21.75 9.47
CA PRO A 153 -3.17 -22.90 8.69
C PRO A 153 -3.87 -23.05 7.33
N ASP A 154 -5.09 -22.52 7.17
CA ASP A 154 -5.82 -22.56 5.91
C ASP A 154 -5.30 -21.54 4.89
N PHE A 155 -4.42 -20.62 5.31
CA PHE A 155 -3.73 -19.62 4.49
C PHE A 155 -2.21 -19.79 4.60
N PRO A 156 -1.63 -20.75 3.85
CA PRO A 156 -0.22 -21.12 3.98
C PRO A 156 0.74 -20.05 3.46
N VAL A 157 0.30 -19.24 2.49
CA VAL A 157 1.09 -18.17 1.88
C VAL A 157 0.83 -16.86 2.63
N ARG A 158 1.88 -16.16 3.06
CA ARG A 158 1.74 -14.94 3.87
C ARG A 158 2.82 -13.92 3.58
N PHE A 159 2.42 -12.65 3.54
CA PHE A 159 3.32 -11.50 3.70
C PHE A 159 2.93 -10.80 5.00
N SER A 160 3.83 -10.84 5.97
CA SER A 160 3.56 -10.32 7.31
C SER A 160 4.81 -9.65 7.84
N GLY A 161 4.67 -8.46 8.39
CA GLY A 161 5.84 -7.64 8.71
C GLY A 161 5.49 -6.32 9.38
N ALA A 162 6.46 -5.73 10.07
CA ALA A 162 6.34 -4.43 10.69
C ALA A 162 6.64 -3.31 9.69
N ALA A 163 5.82 -2.27 9.71
CA ALA A 163 6.08 -1.02 9.01
C ALA A 163 6.76 -0.05 9.99
N MET A 164 7.96 0.40 9.66
CA MET A 164 8.78 1.28 10.48
C MET A 164 8.98 2.62 9.79
N ASN A 165 8.80 3.73 10.52
CA ASN A 165 9.10 5.06 9.99
C ASN A 165 10.62 5.35 9.97
N SER A 166 10.99 6.57 9.57
CA SER A 166 12.40 6.99 9.45
C SER A 166 13.19 6.96 10.77
N TYR A 167 12.50 6.94 11.92
CA TYR A 167 13.11 6.82 13.26
C TYR A 167 13.24 5.36 13.74
N GLY A 168 12.81 4.38 12.94
CA GLY A 168 12.79 2.97 13.32
C GLY A 168 11.67 2.62 14.31
N VAL A 169 10.64 3.47 14.42
CA VAL A 169 9.46 3.20 15.25
C VAL A 169 8.46 2.37 14.45
N VAL A 170 7.94 1.29 15.05
CA VAL A 170 6.86 0.50 14.46
C VAL A 170 5.57 1.34 14.49
N ILE A 171 5.10 1.71 13.31
CA ILE A 171 3.93 2.57 13.11
C ILE A 171 2.75 1.82 12.50
N GLY A 172 2.93 0.52 12.23
CA GLY A 172 1.93 -0.34 11.61
C GLY A 172 2.52 -1.69 11.25
N GLY A 173 1.77 -2.46 10.47
CA GLY A 173 2.28 -3.69 9.90
C GLY A 173 1.27 -4.37 8.99
N THR A 174 1.71 -5.41 8.32
CA THR A 174 0.90 -6.21 7.40
C THR A 174 0.71 -7.63 7.92
N ASN A 175 -0.44 -8.22 7.57
CA ASN A 175 -0.72 -9.65 7.69
C ASN A 175 -1.56 -10.12 6.50
N HIS A 176 -1.05 -9.92 5.28
CA HIS A 176 -1.62 -10.49 4.08
C HIS A 176 -1.47 -12.02 4.11
N ARG A 177 -2.58 -12.71 3.86
CA ARG A 177 -2.72 -14.17 3.95
C ARG A 177 -3.40 -14.66 2.70
N MET A 178 -2.88 -15.72 2.09
CA MET A 178 -3.38 -16.20 0.81
C MET A 178 -3.50 -17.72 0.81
N ARG A 179 -4.46 -18.21 0.03
CA ARG A 179 -4.65 -19.64 -0.18
C ARG A 179 -5.14 -19.93 -1.58
N THR A 180 -4.65 -21.03 -2.13
CA THR A 180 -5.17 -21.58 -3.38
C THR A 180 -6.50 -22.27 -3.12
N LEU A 181 -7.46 -22.03 -4.01
CA LEU A 181 -8.79 -22.62 -3.98
C LEU A 181 -8.88 -23.72 -5.06
N ALA A 182 -10.00 -24.45 -5.11
CA ALA A 182 -10.25 -25.41 -6.19
C ALA A 182 -10.25 -24.75 -7.58
N GLN A 183 -10.62 -23.46 -7.66
CA GLN A 183 -10.53 -22.63 -8.85
C GLN A 183 -10.00 -21.25 -8.46
N GLY A 184 -8.75 -20.97 -8.81
CA GLY A 184 -8.08 -19.71 -8.50
C GLY A 184 -7.57 -19.64 -7.06
N PHE A 185 -7.63 -18.46 -6.46
CA PHE A 185 -7.09 -18.21 -5.11
C PHE A 185 -7.83 -17.08 -4.39
N GLN A 186 -7.63 -17.02 -3.07
CA GLN A 186 -8.10 -15.95 -2.21
C GLN A 186 -6.91 -15.20 -1.64
N VAL A 187 -7.00 -13.87 -1.64
CA VAL A 187 -6.15 -12.97 -0.86
C VAL A 187 -6.99 -12.36 0.24
N HIS A 188 -6.58 -12.59 1.48
CA HIS A 188 -7.04 -11.84 2.63
C HIS A 188 -5.96 -10.82 2.99
N ALA A 189 -6.16 -9.56 2.57
CA ALA A 189 -5.20 -8.49 2.84
C ALA A 189 -5.57 -7.78 4.14
N ALA A 190 -4.65 -7.75 5.11
CA ALA A 190 -4.85 -7.06 6.37
C ALA A 190 -3.68 -6.13 6.70
N ILE A 191 -4.00 -4.92 7.16
CA ILE A 191 -3.06 -3.90 7.63
C ILE A 191 -3.45 -3.46 9.04
N PHE A 192 -2.42 -3.31 9.89
CA PHE A 192 -2.53 -2.85 11.26
C PHE A 192 -2.15 -1.39 11.36
N PHE A 193 -3.09 -0.59 11.84
CA PHE A 193 -2.91 0.82 12.13
C PHE A 193 -2.96 1.06 13.64
N PRO A 194 -2.22 2.05 14.19
CA PRO A 194 -2.44 2.47 15.55
C PRO A 194 -3.89 2.93 15.73
N ALA A 195 -4.58 2.45 16.76
CA ALA A 195 -6.00 2.73 16.99
C ALA A 195 -6.32 4.20 17.28
N ALA A 196 -5.30 5.05 17.44
CA ALA A 196 -5.43 6.50 17.54
C ALA A 196 -5.76 7.17 16.20
N LEU A 197 -5.52 6.48 15.07
CA LEU A 197 -5.87 7.03 13.77
C LEU A 197 -7.40 7.11 13.59
N PRO A 198 -7.90 8.12 12.85
CA PRO A 198 -9.32 8.26 12.62
C PRO A 198 -9.94 7.03 11.93
N TYR A 199 -11.19 6.72 12.27
CA TYR A 199 -11.86 5.51 11.76
C TYR A 199 -11.91 5.43 10.22
N TRP A 200 -11.91 6.57 9.51
CA TRP A 200 -11.99 6.59 8.05
C TRP A 200 -10.71 6.07 7.38
N PHE A 201 -9.55 6.11 8.06
CA PHE A 201 -8.33 5.44 7.57
C PHE A 201 -8.63 3.96 7.30
N ILE A 202 -9.36 3.30 8.19
CA ILE A 202 -9.71 1.88 8.03
C ILE A 202 -10.64 1.68 6.82
N THR A 203 -11.62 2.56 6.62
CA THR A 203 -12.58 2.39 5.53
C THR A 203 -12.00 2.74 4.16
N GLU A 204 -11.19 3.79 4.06
CA GLU A 204 -10.54 4.19 2.82
C GLU A 204 -9.38 3.25 2.48
N HIS A 205 -8.66 2.74 3.47
CA HIS A 205 -7.52 1.88 3.19
C HIS A 205 -7.98 0.53 2.63
N ARG A 206 -9.20 0.09 2.93
CA ARG A 206 -9.82 -1.05 2.22
C ARG A 206 -9.98 -0.81 0.73
N TRP A 207 -10.29 0.40 0.29
CA TRP A 207 -10.35 0.75 -1.14
C TRP A 207 -8.97 0.80 -1.78
N HIS A 208 -7.98 1.31 -1.05
CA HIS A 208 -6.58 1.29 -1.47
C HIS A 208 -6.09 -0.15 -1.67
N LEU A 209 -6.25 -1.02 -0.67
CA LEU A 209 -5.94 -2.45 -0.75
C LEU A 209 -6.68 -3.11 -1.93
N ALA A 210 -7.96 -2.77 -2.14
CA ALA A 210 -8.74 -3.33 -3.24
C ALA A 210 -8.18 -2.91 -4.60
N CYS A 211 -7.76 -1.65 -4.74
CA CYS A 211 -7.17 -1.10 -5.96
C CYS A 211 -5.83 -1.79 -6.28
N GLU A 212 -4.89 -1.77 -5.33
CA GLU A 212 -3.54 -2.28 -5.57
C GLU A 212 -3.53 -3.79 -5.81
N PHE A 213 -4.21 -4.59 -4.97
CA PHE A 213 -4.17 -6.03 -5.10
C PHE A 213 -4.93 -6.49 -6.34
N SER A 214 -6.04 -5.85 -6.70
CA SER A 214 -6.73 -6.20 -7.95
C SER A 214 -5.84 -5.95 -9.17
N ASN A 215 -5.13 -4.83 -9.20
CA ASN A 215 -4.23 -4.50 -10.31
C ASN A 215 -2.99 -5.40 -10.36
N TRP A 216 -2.42 -5.76 -9.20
CA TRP A 216 -1.34 -6.75 -9.13
C TRP A 216 -1.81 -8.14 -9.58
N ILE A 217 -2.99 -8.58 -9.16
CA ILE A 217 -3.56 -9.86 -9.58
C ILE A 217 -3.81 -9.87 -11.09
N GLU A 218 -4.37 -8.80 -11.66
CA GLU A 218 -4.55 -8.67 -13.12
C GLU A 218 -3.22 -8.73 -13.86
N ALA A 219 -2.20 -8.01 -13.37
CA ALA A 219 -0.86 -8.02 -13.96
C ALA A 219 -0.21 -9.40 -13.90
N TYR A 220 -0.25 -10.06 -12.73
CA TYR A 220 0.20 -11.43 -12.53
C TYR A 220 -0.44 -12.35 -13.56
N ILE A 221 -1.78 -12.34 -13.67
CA ILE A 221 -2.48 -13.26 -14.56
C ILE A 221 -2.12 -12.99 -16.03
N ALA A 222 -2.04 -11.72 -16.44
CA ALA A 222 -1.68 -11.35 -17.80
C ALA A 222 -0.26 -11.79 -18.18
N GLN A 223 0.68 -11.77 -17.24
CA GLN A 223 2.09 -12.10 -17.48
C GLN A 223 2.39 -13.60 -17.36
N SER A 224 1.66 -14.32 -16.52
CA SER A 224 1.83 -15.76 -16.28
C SER A 224 1.00 -16.64 -17.23
N GLY A 225 0.02 -16.07 -17.92
CA GLY A 225 -0.80 -16.79 -18.91
C GLY A 225 -1.93 -17.63 -18.30
N HIS A 226 -2.42 -17.27 -17.11
CA HIS A 226 -3.54 -17.93 -16.43
C HIS A 226 -4.94 -17.47 -16.88
#